data_AF-E1T7T2-F1
#
_entry.id   AF-E1T7T2-F1
#
_cell.length_a   1.000
_cell.length_b   1.000
_cell.length_c   1.000
_cell.angle_alpha   90.00
_cell.angle_beta   90.00
_cell.angle_gamma   90.00
#
_symmetry.space_group_name_H-M   'P 1'
#
loop_
_entity.id
_entity.type
_entity.pdbx_description
1 polymer ?
#
loop_
_entity_poly.entity_id
_entity_poly.type
_entity_poly.pdbx_seq_one_letter_code
_entity_poly.pdbx_strand_id
1 'polypeptide(L)'
;MTADERGAVFALLDDCDASAARRSSRLYTGFVHEHVCADAAQLEAVCEAAQADARSGLFAVVLADYEFGRHLLGGAFAPSIKTQHGNATLRFLLFERCEKLSRDEVDAWLVQQDGGLAEPSAAGTANVRESVEPQEFNAAIGAIHAALRAGDSYQVNYTYRLSFDVFGTPAALYRRLRARQPVRYGALIALPGGAWVLSCSPELFVEKQGATLRARPMKGTAPRCADPAADRAAAEFLRSDPKNRAENVMIVDLLRNDLSRVAQTGTVKVPALFSVEPYASVWQMTSTVQAALRPGTSFAAILRALFPCGSITGAPKHRTMQLIDAIESTPRGLYTGAIGWLDAAAEPGQAGAGEQACGDFCMSVAIRTLTLEPSVQSGLLRGTMGIGAGIVLDSVAEDEYAECRLKARFLTGAEPGFELFETMYATQEAGVRHLSRHLSRLSASAATFGFAFDEQAVRAQIAEKCASLPPLTPHRMRLALGKSGATQVTAAVLTPLAESSVGVLLATEHGFATLQAGDPLLRHKTTRRAEYDRGWREAEARGAFDMLFFNERGELTEGGRSNVFVKLDGHWWTPPLDSGVLPGVMRGVLLEEDTSLQAAEKVLTQADVLNAQALMICNALRGAMPARLVH
;
A
#
# COMPACT_ATOMS: atom_id res chain seq x y z
N MET A 1 -1.21 29.15 3.88
CA MET A 1 -1.02 27.93 4.69
C MET A 1 -0.92 28.30 6.15
N THR A 2 -1.67 27.63 7.01
CA THR A 2 -1.54 27.76 8.47
C THR A 2 -0.22 27.13 8.93
N ALA A 3 0.26 27.45 10.13
CA ALA A 3 1.47 26.81 10.68
C ALA A 3 1.32 25.29 10.83
N ASP A 4 0.08 24.81 10.99
CA ASP A 4 -0.29 23.40 11.12
C ASP A 4 -0.14 22.64 9.78
N GLU A 5 -0.50 23.27 8.66
CA GLU A 5 -0.33 22.69 7.32
C GLU A 5 1.15 22.52 6.91
N ARG A 6 2.05 23.40 7.41
CA ARG A 6 3.49 23.30 7.11
C ARG A 6 4.18 22.10 7.77
N GLY A 7 3.66 21.62 8.90
CA GLY A 7 4.15 20.41 9.58
C GLY A 7 3.60 19.12 8.99
N ALA A 8 2.43 19.18 8.35
CA ALA A 8 1.75 18.03 7.78
C ALA A 8 2.33 17.57 6.42
N VAL A 9 2.97 18.48 5.67
CA VAL A 9 3.59 18.18 4.36
C VAL A 9 5.08 17.93 4.53
N PHE A 10 5.54 16.75 4.09
CA PHE A 10 6.95 16.35 4.14
C PHE A 10 7.25 15.36 3.01
N ALA A 11 8.54 15.15 2.73
CA ALA A 11 8.98 14.07 1.87
C ALA A 11 10.17 13.34 2.51
N LEU A 12 10.07 12.02 2.63
CA LEU A 12 11.20 11.15 2.95
C LEU A 12 11.58 10.40 1.67
N LEU A 13 12.80 10.60 1.18
CA LEU A 13 13.43 9.76 0.16
C LEU A 13 14.34 8.77 0.88
N ASP A 14 13.97 7.50 0.87
CA ASP A 14 14.47 6.45 1.74
C ASP A 14 15.37 5.48 0.96
N ASP A 15 16.66 5.50 1.30
CA ASP A 15 17.68 4.61 0.75
C ASP A 15 17.97 3.48 1.75
N CYS A 16 17.62 2.24 1.41
CA CYS A 16 17.87 1.08 2.28
C CYS A 16 19.36 0.79 2.52
N ASP A 17 20.25 1.34 1.69
CA ASP A 17 21.71 1.22 1.81
C ASP A 17 22.33 2.38 2.61
N ALA A 18 21.52 3.33 3.11
CA ALA A 18 21.98 4.43 3.94
C ALA A 18 22.59 3.91 5.25
N SER A 19 23.78 4.40 5.59
CA SER A 19 24.53 4.01 6.78
C SER A 19 24.97 5.23 7.57
N ALA A 20 25.42 5.03 8.81
CA ALA A 20 25.98 6.12 9.62
C ALA A 20 27.18 6.80 8.93
N ALA A 21 27.96 6.06 8.14
CA ALA A 21 29.08 6.59 7.37
C ALA A 21 28.63 7.30 6.07
N ARG A 22 27.53 6.83 5.47
CA ARG A 22 26.96 7.37 4.23
C ARG A 22 25.47 7.59 4.40
N ARG A 23 25.11 8.76 4.94
CA ARG A 23 23.71 9.20 5.10
C ARG A 23 23.13 9.64 3.75
N SER A 24 22.56 8.69 3.01
CA SER A 24 22.01 8.93 1.67
C SER A 24 20.50 9.13 1.63
N SER A 25 19.76 8.70 2.67
CA SER A 25 18.34 9.05 2.81
C SER A 25 18.18 10.54 3.05
N ARG A 26 17.11 11.14 2.53
CA ARG A 26 16.84 12.58 2.61
C ARG A 26 15.44 12.83 3.17
N LEU A 27 15.35 13.53 4.30
CA LEU A 27 14.09 13.96 4.91
C LEU A 27 13.89 15.47 4.69
N TYR A 28 12.82 15.83 4.00
CA TYR A 28 12.44 17.19 3.64
C TYR A 28 11.28 17.64 4.52
N THR A 29 11.45 18.77 5.21
CA THR A 29 10.45 19.35 6.12
C THR A 29 10.37 20.87 5.98
N GLY A 30 9.27 21.45 6.47
CA GLY A 30 9.00 22.88 6.32
C GLY A 30 8.61 23.21 4.88
N PHE A 31 7.51 22.65 4.40
CA PHE A 31 6.99 22.93 3.06
C PHE A 31 6.69 24.42 2.88
N VAL A 32 7.15 25.00 1.76
CA VAL A 32 7.00 26.44 1.45
C VAL A 32 5.95 26.65 0.38
N HIS A 33 6.16 26.04 -0.79
CA HIS A 33 5.27 26.09 -1.96
C HIS A 33 5.65 25.00 -2.96
N GLU A 34 4.87 24.89 -4.03
CA GLU A 34 5.19 24.02 -5.17
C GLU A 34 5.22 24.82 -6.48
N HIS A 35 6.10 24.40 -7.39
CA HIS A 35 6.02 24.78 -8.79
C HIS A 35 5.41 23.64 -9.60
N VAL A 36 4.46 23.97 -10.47
CA VAL A 36 3.72 22.99 -11.26
C VAL A 36 3.85 23.35 -12.75
N CYS A 37 4.37 22.42 -13.53
CA CYS A 37 4.47 22.53 -14.98
C CYS A 37 3.46 21.55 -15.62
N ALA A 38 2.34 22.06 -16.11
CA ALA A 38 1.37 21.29 -16.88
C ALA A 38 1.62 21.38 -18.40
N ASP A 39 2.20 22.49 -18.85
CA ASP A 39 2.52 22.76 -20.25
C ASP A 39 4.02 22.61 -20.53
N ALA A 40 4.38 21.75 -21.48
CA ALA A 40 5.76 21.52 -21.89
C ALA A 40 6.46 22.77 -22.47
N ALA A 41 5.69 23.76 -22.97
CA ALA A 41 6.24 25.04 -23.42
C ALA A 41 6.79 25.89 -22.26
N GLN A 42 6.29 25.67 -21.04
CA GLN A 42 6.72 26.41 -19.84
C GLN A 42 7.85 25.70 -19.07
N LEU A 43 8.32 24.55 -19.54
CA LEU A 43 9.26 23.70 -18.82
C LEU A 43 10.54 24.44 -18.40
N GLU A 44 11.17 25.22 -19.29
CA GLU A 44 12.34 26.03 -18.94
C GLU A 44 12.05 26.97 -17.80
N ALA A 45 10.98 27.76 -17.93
CA ALA A 45 10.64 28.80 -16.96
C ALA A 45 10.37 28.19 -15.57
N VAL A 46 9.66 27.06 -15.52
CA VAL A 46 9.36 26.36 -14.26
C VAL A 46 10.62 25.74 -13.65
N CYS A 47 11.47 25.10 -14.46
CA CYS A 47 12.75 24.56 -13.98
C CYS A 47 13.70 25.66 -13.48
N GLU A 48 13.75 26.80 -14.16
CA GLU A 48 14.53 27.98 -13.77
C GLU A 48 14.02 28.56 -12.44
N ALA A 49 12.70 28.67 -12.26
CA ALA A 49 12.10 29.11 -11.02
C ALA A 49 12.43 28.18 -9.83
N ALA A 50 12.30 26.87 -10.02
CA ALA A 50 12.69 25.88 -9.01
C ALA A 50 14.20 25.95 -8.68
N GLN A 51 15.05 26.18 -9.68
CA GLN A 51 16.49 26.39 -9.48
C GLN A 51 16.81 27.69 -8.77
N ALA A 52 16.06 28.77 -9.02
CA ALA A 52 16.20 30.04 -8.31
C ALA A 52 15.85 29.88 -6.82
N ASP A 53 14.76 29.18 -6.52
CA ASP A 53 14.39 28.83 -5.15
C ASP A 53 15.47 27.96 -4.48
N ALA A 54 16.02 26.98 -5.20
CA ALA A 54 17.11 26.16 -4.69
C ALA A 54 18.36 26.99 -4.37
N ARG A 55 18.72 27.96 -5.23
CA ARG A 55 19.82 28.91 -4.98
C ARG A 55 19.55 29.81 -3.78
N SER A 56 18.28 30.13 -3.50
CA SER A 56 17.88 30.90 -2.32
C SER A 56 17.91 30.09 -1.00
N GLY A 57 18.25 28.80 -1.06
CA GLY A 57 18.41 27.92 0.09
C GLY A 57 17.27 26.93 0.32
N LEU A 58 16.30 26.84 -0.59
CA LEU A 58 15.25 25.82 -0.53
C LEU A 58 15.74 24.48 -1.12
N PHE A 59 15.06 23.40 -0.75
CA PHE A 59 15.37 22.05 -1.22
C PHE A 59 14.22 21.50 -2.04
N ALA A 60 14.50 20.99 -3.24
CA ALA A 60 13.48 20.55 -4.17
C ALA A 60 13.33 19.01 -4.23
N VAL A 61 12.10 18.55 -4.07
CA VAL A 61 11.67 17.18 -4.41
C VAL A 61 10.90 17.23 -5.73
N VAL A 62 11.22 16.31 -6.63
CA VAL A 62 10.68 16.26 -7.99
C VAL A 62 9.70 15.10 -8.11
N LEU A 63 8.49 15.39 -8.60
CA LEU A 63 7.48 14.41 -8.98
C LEU A 63 7.08 14.66 -10.44
N ALA A 64 7.15 13.64 -11.29
CA ALA A 64 6.79 13.77 -12.70
C ALA A 64 5.79 12.68 -13.08
N ASP A 65 4.61 13.07 -13.52
CA ASP A 65 3.61 12.13 -14.03
C ASP A 65 4.03 11.62 -15.42
N TYR A 66 3.75 10.35 -15.71
CA TYR A 66 4.10 9.69 -16.98
C TYR A 66 3.60 10.48 -18.20
N GLU A 67 2.35 10.94 -18.15
CA GLU A 67 1.69 11.66 -19.25
C GLU A 67 2.38 13.00 -19.56
N PHE A 68 3.07 13.63 -18.60
CA PHE A 68 3.87 14.82 -18.87
C PHE A 68 4.94 14.56 -19.94
N GLY A 69 5.46 13.33 -19.99
CA GLY A 69 6.42 12.90 -21.00
C GLY A 69 5.86 12.92 -22.43
N ARG A 70 4.53 12.77 -22.60
CA ARG A 70 3.88 12.96 -23.90
C ARG A 70 3.99 14.40 -24.36
N HIS A 71 3.74 15.35 -23.46
CA HIS A 71 3.81 16.78 -23.77
C HIS A 71 5.22 17.18 -24.23
N LEU A 72 6.26 16.51 -23.73
CA LEU A 72 7.65 16.77 -24.12
C LEU A 72 8.02 16.27 -25.53
N LEU A 73 7.36 15.21 -26.02
CA LEU A 73 7.75 14.56 -27.28
C LEU A 73 7.23 15.27 -28.53
N GLY A 74 6.37 16.29 -28.40
CA GLY A 74 5.95 17.17 -29.49
C GLY A 74 5.26 16.42 -30.64
N GLY A 75 3.94 16.25 -30.54
CA GLY A 75 3.13 15.64 -31.59
C GLY A 75 1.64 15.90 -31.37
N ALA A 76 0.86 15.94 -32.45
CA ALA A 76 -0.60 16.00 -32.38
C ALA A 76 -1.13 14.63 -31.89
N PHE A 77 -1.13 14.42 -30.58
CA PHE A 77 -1.85 13.31 -29.98
C PHE A 77 -3.33 13.66 -30.02
N ALA A 78 -4.15 12.81 -30.65
CA ALA A 78 -5.59 12.90 -30.46
C ALA A 78 -5.88 12.69 -28.97
N PRO A 79 -6.67 13.57 -28.32
CA PRO A 79 -6.95 13.40 -26.90
C PRO A 79 -7.71 12.09 -26.66
N SER A 80 -7.17 11.22 -25.81
CA SER A 80 -7.79 9.96 -25.39
C SER A 80 -8.62 10.20 -24.14
N ILE A 81 -9.94 10.11 -24.24
CA ILE A 81 -10.84 10.28 -23.08
C ILE A 81 -10.61 9.21 -22.00
N LYS A 82 -10.00 8.06 -22.34
CA LYS A 82 -9.75 6.94 -21.41
C LYS A 82 -8.48 7.12 -20.58
N THR A 83 -7.41 7.58 -21.21
CA THR A 83 -6.10 7.74 -20.56
C THR A 83 -5.78 9.19 -20.22
N GLN A 84 -6.68 10.14 -20.50
CA GLN A 84 -6.49 11.57 -20.23
C GLN A 84 -7.62 12.08 -19.34
N HIS A 85 -7.38 12.00 -18.04
CA HIS A 85 -8.17 12.70 -17.02
C HIS A 85 -7.21 13.61 -16.22
N GLY A 86 -7.37 14.93 -16.35
CA GLY A 86 -6.68 15.92 -15.50
C GLY A 86 -5.40 16.56 -16.06
N ASN A 87 -4.75 17.36 -15.21
CA ASN A 87 -3.53 18.12 -15.48
C ASN A 87 -2.29 17.28 -15.14
N ALA A 88 -1.84 16.39 -16.03
CA ALA A 88 -0.58 15.68 -15.83
C ALA A 88 0.58 16.68 -15.69
N THR A 89 1.41 16.52 -14.65
CA THR A 89 2.35 17.58 -14.27
C THR A 89 3.75 17.08 -13.94
N LEU A 90 4.72 17.96 -14.18
CA LEU A 90 5.99 17.96 -13.46
C LEU A 90 5.86 18.93 -12.28
N ARG A 91 6.14 18.45 -11.07
CA ARG A 91 6.05 19.21 -9.83
C ARG A 91 7.40 19.28 -9.13
N PHE A 92 7.71 20.45 -8.60
CA PHE A 92 8.79 20.68 -7.66
C PHE A 92 8.16 21.09 -6.33
N LEU A 93 8.33 20.26 -5.30
CA LEU A 93 7.94 20.57 -3.93
C LEU A 93 9.13 21.20 -3.22
N LEU A 94 8.97 22.42 -2.69
CA LEU A 94 10.06 23.20 -2.10
C LEU A 94 9.96 23.21 -0.58
N PHE A 95 11.07 22.90 0.08
CA PHE A 95 11.17 22.77 1.52
C PHE A 95 12.29 23.63 2.10
N GLU A 96 12.10 24.12 3.33
CA GLU A 96 13.11 24.89 4.07
C GLU A 96 14.30 24.03 4.51
N ARG A 97 14.10 22.72 4.73
CA ARG A 97 15.09 21.83 5.33
C ARG A 97 15.19 20.51 4.58
N CYS A 98 16.42 20.00 4.47
CA CYS A 98 16.72 18.65 4.00
C CYS A 98 17.76 18.01 4.93
N GLU A 99 17.32 17.09 5.78
CA GLU A 99 18.20 16.32 6.67
C GLU A 99 18.64 15.04 5.96
N LYS A 100 19.95 14.76 5.97
CA LYS A 100 20.50 13.51 5.47
C LYS A 100 20.55 12.50 6.61
N LEU A 101 19.92 11.35 6.42
CA LEU A 101 19.74 10.33 7.46
C LEU A 101 20.39 9.00 7.06
N SER A 102 20.84 8.26 8.06
CA SER A 102 21.12 6.83 7.97
C SER A 102 19.82 6.02 8.07
N ARG A 103 19.87 4.73 7.74
CA ARG A 103 18.71 3.85 7.85
C ARG A 103 18.15 3.79 9.28
N ASP A 104 19.00 3.70 10.30
CA ASP A 104 18.55 3.64 11.70
C ASP A 104 17.84 4.92 12.14
N GLU A 105 18.33 6.08 11.68
CA GLU A 105 17.70 7.39 11.93
C GLU A 105 16.33 7.48 11.22
N VAL A 106 16.20 6.94 10.00
CA VAL A 106 14.91 6.81 9.29
C VAL A 106 13.96 5.89 10.04
N ASP A 107 14.43 4.75 10.53
CA ASP A 107 13.62 3.79 11.29
C ASP A 107 13.06 4.43 12.57
N ALA A 108 13.90 5.14 13.31
CA ALA A 108 13.50 5.89 14.50
C ALA A 108 12.48 6.99 14.18
N TRP A 109 12.67 7.72 13.07
CA TRP A 109 11.73 8.75 12.63
C TRP A 109 10.38 8.14 12.24
N LEU A 110 10.36 7.04 11.49
CA LEU A 110 9.13 6.33 11.11
C LEU A 110 8.37 5.76 12.31
N VAL A 111 9.08 5.28 13.35
CA VAL A 111 8.46 4.85 14.62
C VAL A 111 7.69 6.00 15.25
N GLN A 112 8.27 7.20 15.29
CA GLN A 112 7.59 8.39 15.81
C GLN A 112 6.35 8.77 14.97
N GLN A 113 6.43 8.66 13.64
CA GLN A 113 5.28 8.90 12.76
C GLN A 113 4.17 7.85 12.89
N ASP A 114 4.47 6.70 13.50
CA ASP A 114 3.56 5.57 13.71
C ASP A 114 3.27 5.34 15.21
N GLY A 115 3.10 6.42 15.97
CA GLY A 115 2.66 6.36 17.37
C GLY A 115 3.70 5.88 18.38
N GLY A 116 4.97 5.78 18.00
CA GLY A 116 6.09 5.52 18.90
C GLY A 116 6.36 4.05 19.23
N LEU A 117 5.64 3.11 18.62
CA LEU A 117 5.79 1.68 18.88
C LEU A 117 6.83 1.03 17.94
N ALA A 118 7.66 0.15 18.52
CA ALA A 118 8.70 -0.58 17.79
C ALA A 118 8.12 -1.46 16.68
N GLU A 119 7.03 -2.18 16.97
CA GLU A 119 6.28 -2.90 15.94
C GLU A 119 5.37 -1.94 15.16
N PRO A 120 5.27 -2.06 13.83
CA PRO A 120 4.35 -1.24 13.05
C PRO A 120 2.90 -1.42 13.49
N SER A 121 2.14 -0.33 13.57
CA SER A 121 0.69 -0.40 13.81
C SER A 121 -0.01 -1.22 12.73
N ALA A 122 -1.21 -1.72 13.02
CA ALA A 122 -2.00 -2.44 12.03
C ALA A 122 -2.36 -1.49 10.86
N ALA A 123 -1.95 -1.86 9.66
CA ALA A 123 -2.19 -1.08 8.45
C ALA A 123 -2.08 -1.96 7.22
N GLY A 124 -2.82 -1.62 6.17
CA GLY A 124 -2.90 -2.45 4.98
C GLY A 124 -3.90 -1.96 3.97
N THR A 125 -4.19 -2.83 3.00
CA THR A 125 -5.18 -2.57 1.96
C THR A 125 -6.40 -3.45 2.15
N ALA A 126 -7.56 -2.91 1.77
CA ALA A 126 -8.83 -3.62 1.70
C ALA A 126 -9.47 -3.41 0.33
N ASN A 127 -10.40 -4.30 -0.05
CA ASN A 127 -11.21 -4.20 -1.26
C ASN A 127 -10.38 -3.97 -2.54
N VAL A 128 -9.27 -4.68 -2.69
CA VAL A 128 -8.39 -4.56 -3.86
C VAL A 128 -9.12 -5.00 -5.13
N ARG A 129 -9.12 -4.14 -6.15
CA ARG A 129 -9.76 -4.38 -7.46
C ARG A 129 -8.82 -4.05 -8.60
N GLU A 130 -8.71 -4.93 -9.58
CA GLU A 130 -7.99 -4.70 -10.82
C GLU A 130 -8.86 -3.85 -11.78
N SER A 131 -8.25 -2.96 -12.56
CA SER A 131 -8.95 -2.11 -13.53
C SER A 131 -9.24 -2.79 -14.87
N VAL A 132 -8.88 -4.07 -14.99
CA VAL A 132 -9.08 -4.90 -16.18
C VAL A 132 -9.50 -6.30 -15.75
N GLU A 133 -10.42 -6.89 -16.49
CA GLU A 133 -10.75 -8.31 -16.38
C GLU A 133 -9.78 -9.17 -17.22
N PRO A 134 -9.64 -10.48 -16.94
CA PRO A 134 -8.75 -11.36 -17.69
C PRO A 134 -8.99 -11.36 -19.21
N GLN A 135 -10.25 -11.25 -19.65
CA GLN A 135 -10.55 -11.18 -21.09
C GLN A 135 -10.08 -9.88 -21.73
N GLU A 136 -10.18 -8.76 -21.01
CA GLU A 136 -9.71 -7.45 -21.48
C GLU A 136 -8.19 -7.40 -21.54
N PHE A 137 -7.51 -8.00 -20.54
CA PHE A 137 -6.06 -8.16 -20.56
C PHE A 137 -5.62 -8.95 -21.81
N ASN A 138 -6.25 -10.09 -22.09
CA ASN A 138 -5.93 -10.90 -23.27
C ASN A 138 -6.16 -10.14 -24.59
N ALA A 139 -7.24 -9.36 -24.68
CA ALA A 139 -7.51 -8.53 -25.86
C ALA A 139 -6.43 -7.45 -26.06
N ALA A 140 -5.98 -6.82 -24.98
CA ALA A 140 -4.89 -5.84 -25.01
C ALA A 140 -3.57 -6.47 -25.49
N ILE A 141 -3.20 -7.65 -24.98
CA ILE A 141 -2.01 -8.37 -25.45
C ILE A 141 -2.14 -8.72 -26.95
N GLY A 142 -3.33 -9.14 -27.40
CA GLY A 142 -3.60 -9.38 -28.82
C GLY A 142 -3.38 -8.15 -29.70
N ALA A 143 -3.86 -6.99 -29.25
CA ALA A 143 -3.65 -5.72 -29.95
C ALA A 143 -2.17 -5.31 -29.98
N ILE A 144 -1.43 -5.53 -28.89
CA ILE A 144 0.02 -5.29 -28.84
C ILE A 144 0.75 -6.19 -29.83
N HIS A 145 0.46 -7.49 -29.84
CA HIS A 145 1.08 -8.41 -30.80
C HIS A 145 0.80 -8.02 -32.26
N ALA A 146 -0.40 -7.53 -32.58
CA ALA A 146 -0.70 -7.01 -33.91
C ALA A 146 0.21 -5.82 -34.27
N ALA A 147 0.40 -4.87 -33.34
CA ALA A 147 1.29 -3.73 -33.54
C ALA A 147 2.77 -4.15 -33.66
N LEU A 148 3.24 -5.10 -32.85
CA LEU A 148 4.60 -5.64 -32.94
C LEU A 148 4.85 -6.34 -34.29
N ARG A 149 3.90 -7.14 -34.79
CA ARG A 149 3.99 -7.78 -36.11
C ARG A 149 3.99 -6.78 -37.26
N ALA A 150 3.29 -5.66 -37.11
CA ALA A 150 3.31 -4.57 -38.07
C ALA A 150 4.62 -3.77 -38.07
N GLY A 151 5.49 -3.99 -37.08
CA GLY A 151 6.73 -3.23 -36.91
C GLY A 151 6.53 -1.85 -36.30
N ASP A 152 5.35 -1.56 -35.72
CA ASP A 152 5.06 -0.27 -35.07
C ASP A 152 5.89 -0.08 -33.79
N SER A 153 6.26 -1.18 -33.14
CA SER A 153 7.09 -1.19 -31.94
C SER A 153 7.80 -2.55 -31.82
N TYR A 154 8.86 -2.61 -31.01
CA TYR A 154 9.58 -3.83 -30.64
C TYR A 154 9.16 -4.39 -29.28
N GLN A 155 8.70 -3.51 -28.39
CA GLN A 155 8.23 -3.84 -27.05
C GLN A 155 7.24 -2.77 -26.60
N VAL A 156 6.15 -3.17 -25.96
CA VAL A 156 5.21 -2.25 -25.30
C VAL A 156 5.10 -2.62 -23.84
N ASN A 157 5.40 -1.69 -22.92
CA ASN A 157 5.10 -1.92 -21.51
C ASN A 157 3.61 -1.69 -21.27
N TYR A 158 2.82 -2.76 -21.19
CA TYR A 158 1.39 -2.69 -20.93
C TYR A 158 1.10 -2.68 -19.44
N THR A 159 0.21 -1.79 -19.00
CA THR A 159 -0.09 -1.60 -17.59
C THR A 159 -1.58 -1.45 -17.31
N TYR A 160 -1.97 -1.83 -16.10
CA TYR A 160 -3.30 -1.63 -15.53
C TYR A 160 -3.18 -1.15 -14.07
N ARG A 161 -4.31 -0.84 -13.41
CA ARG A 161 -4.33 -0.29 -12.05
C ARG A 161 -4.97 -1.25 -11.07
N LEU A 162 -4.46 -1.24 -9.85
CA LEU A 162 -5.12 -1.75 -8.66
C LEU A 162 -5.70 -0.55 -7.90
N SER A 163 -6.98 -0.60 -7.57
CA SER A 163 -7.62 0.34 -6.65
C SER A 163 -7.96 -0.37 -5.35
N PHE A 164 -7.85 0.31 -4.22
CA PHE A 164 -8.06 -0.28 -2.90
C PHE A 164 -8.38 0.78 -1.86
N ASP A 165 -8.97 0.36 -0.75
CA ASP A 165 -9.12 1.17 0.45
C ASP A 165 -7.89 0.96 1.35
N VAL A 166 -7.52 1.98 2.12
CA VAL A 166 -6.44 1.91 3.12
C VAL A 166 -7.04 1.96 4.52
N PHE A 167 -6.60 1.04 5.38
CA PHE A 167 -6.82 1.12 6.82
C PHE A 167 -5.49 1.29 7.55
N GLY A 168 -5.55 1.90 8.74
CA GLY A 168 -4.36 2.33 9.47
C GLY A 168 -3.75 3.60 8.85
N THR A 169 -2.57 4.00 9.34
CA THR A 169 -1.90 5.23 8.87
C THR A 169 -1.02 4.95 7.65
N PRO A 170 -0.82 5.95 6.76
CA PRO A 170 0.15 5.85 5.67
C PRO A 170 1.57 5.52 6.15
N ALA A 171 1.99 6.06 7.30
CA ALA A 171 3.30 5.76 7.89
C ALA A 171 3.42 4.27 8.28
N ALA A 172 2.42 3.71 8.96
CA ALA A 172 2.37 2.29 9.31
C ALA A 172 2.38 1.40 8.06
N LEU A 173 1.60 1.77 7.04
CA LEU A 173 1.58 1.05 5.76
C LEU A 173 2.97 1.08 5.10
N TYR A 174 3.62 2.24 5.06
CA TYR A 174 4.97 2.37 4.49
C TYR A 174 6.00 1.53 5.25
N ARG A 175 5.98 1.54 6.60
CA ARG A 175 6.84 0.69 7.44
C ARG A 175 6.70 -0.80 7.08
N ARG A 176 5.47 -1.27 6.82
CA ARG A 176 5.19 -2.65 6.41
C ARG A 176 5.70 -2.95 5.00
N LEU A 177 5.46 -2.04 4.04
CA LEU A 177 5.88 -2.22 2.65
C LEU A 177 7.40 -2.20 2.50
N ARG A 178 8.09 -1.24 3.13
CA ARG A 178 9.56 -1.11 3.05
C ARG A 178 10.29 -2.29 3.72
N ALA A 179 9.73 -2.87 4.79
CA ALA A 179 10.30 -4.05 5.42
C ALA A 179 10.21 -5.28 4.51
N ARG A 180 9.08 -5.42 3.78
CA ARG A 180 8.88 -6.49 2.80
C ARG A 180 9.76 -6.31 1.56
N GLN A 181 10.07 -5.07 1.19
CA GLN A 181 10.83 -4.77 0.00
C GLN A 181 11.81 -3.59 0.22
N PRO A 182 12.97 -3.86 0.82
CA PRO A 182 14.02 -2.85 0.95
C PRO A 182 14.51 -2.45 -0.44
N VAL A 183 14.52 -1.14 -0.71
CA VAL A 183 14.97 -0.55 -1.98
C VAL A 183 15.77 0.73 -1.75
N ARG A 184 16.60 1.06 -2.73
CA ARG A 184 17.44 2.26 -2.71
C ARG A 184 16.71 3.56 -3.03
N TYR A 185 15.54 3.49 -3.67
CA TYR A 185 14.76 4.65 -4.10
C TYR A 185 13.34 4.61 -3.51
N GLY A 186 13.24 4.30 -2.22
CA GLY A 186 11.98 4.37 -1.48
C GLY A 186 11.53 5.83 -1.30
N ALA A 187 10.23 6.04 -1.13
CA ALA A 187 9.70 7.35 -0.79
C ALA A 187 8.43 7.27 0.07
N LEU A 188 8.32 8.14 1.07
CA LEU A 188 7.08 8.42 1.80
C LEU A 188 6.85 9.94 1.74
N ILE A 189 5.81 10.37 1.05
CA ILE A 189 5.55 11.79 0.80
C ILE A 189 4.11 12.09 1.23
N ALA A 190 3.97 13.00 2.20
CA ALA A 190 2.69 13.64 2.51
C ALA A 190 2.59 14.90 1.63
N LEU A 191 1.61 14.93 0.73
CA LEU A 191 1.42 16.02 -0.22
C LEU A 191 0.47 17.10 0.36
N PRO A 192 0.56 18.33 -0.16
CA PRO A 192 -0.47 19.34 0.07
C PRO A 192 -1.86 18.79 -0.30
N GLY A 193 -2.89 19.15 0.48
CA GLY A 193 -4.26 18.67 0.26
C GLY A 193 -4.56 17.27 0.81
N GLY A 194 -3.64 16.66 1.56
CA GLY A 194 -3.87 15.40 2.29
C GLY A 194 -3.68 14.12 1.47
N ALA A 195 -3.19 14.23 0.23
CA ALA A 195 -2.77 13.08 -0.57
C ALA A 195 -1.41 12.54 -0.12
N TRP A 196 -1.10 11.29 -0.46
CA TRP A 196 0.16 10.64 -0.10
C TRP A 196 0.77 9.86 -1.27
N VAL A 197 2.09 9.73 -1.26
CA VAL A 197 2.84 8.83 -2.15
C VAL A 197 3.69 7.89 -1.32
N LEU A 198 3.51 6.59 -1.52
CA LEU A 198 4.31 5.53 -0.90
C LEU A 198 5.00 4.74 -2.02
N SER A 199 6.32 4.89 -2.17
CA SER A 199 7.10 4.26 -3.23
C SER A 199 8.10 3.27 -2.65
N CYS A 200 8.16 2.07 -3.23
CA CYS A 200 9.22 1.09 -3.02
C CYS A 200 9.92 0.80 -4.36
N SER A 201 10.39 1.85 -5.05
CA SER A 201 11.01 1.72 -6.37
C SER A 201 12.44 1.17 -6.28
N PRO A 202 12.76 0.10 -7.04
CA PRO A 202 14.12 -0.41 -7.16
C PRO A 202 14.90 0.21 -8.34
N GLU A 203 14.27 0.94 -9.25
CA GLU A 203 14.86 1.31 -10.54
C GLU A 203 15.30 2.77 -10.59
N LEU A 204 16.58 2.98 -10.94
CA LEU A 204 17.10 4.31 -11.25
C LEU A 204 16.65 4.72 -12.65
N PHE A 205 15.91 5.84 -12.74
CA PHE A 205 15.63 6.46 -14.03
C PHE A 205 16.90 7.15 -14.55
N VAL A 206 17.36 8.18 -13.82
CA VAL A 206 18.58 8.91 -14.16
C VAL A 206 19.15 9.62 -12.94
N GLU A 207 20.47 9.66 -12.86
CA GLU A 207 21.22 10.41 -11.85
C GLU A 207 22.30 11.26 -12.52
N LYS A 208 22.46 12.49 -12.03
CA LYS A 208 23.58 13.36 -12.38
C LYS A 208 24.44 13.59 -11.15
N GLN A 209 25.73 13.32 -11.31
CA GLN A 209 26.78 13.66 -10.33
C GLN A 209 27.89 14.42 -11.06
N GLY A 210 28.03 15.71 -10.75
CA GLY A 210 28.92 16.61 -11.49
C GLY A 210 28.57 16.63 -12.98
N ALA A 211 29.55 16.28 -13.84
CA ALA A 211 29.35 16.20 -15.28
C ALA A 211 28.84 14.82 -15.77
N THR A 212 28.70 13.83 -14.90
CA THR A 212 28.34 12.47 -15.30
C THR A 212 26.85 12.24 -15.15
N LEU A 213 26.22 11.79 -16.23
CA LEU A 213 24.84 11.31 -16.25
C LEU A 213 24.83 9.78 -16.30
N ARG A 214 24.05 9.14 -15.43
CA ARG A 214 23.97 7.70 -15.30
C ARG A 214 22.51 7.22 -15.29
N ALA A 215 22.24 6.15 -16.02
CA ALA A 215 21.00 5.39 -15.95
C ALA A 215 21.33 3.92 -15.67
N ARG A 216 20.42 3.23 -14.98
CA ARG A 216 20.66 1.83 -14.57
C ARG A 216 19.42 0.97 -14.78
N PRO A 217 19.15 0.56 -16.04
CA PRO A 217 18.02 -0.30 -16.35
C PRO A 217 18.15 -1.65 -15.64
N MET A 218 16.99 -2.18 -15.26
CA MET A 218 16.86 -3.49 -14.64
C MET A 218 15.89 -4.36 -15.45
N LYS A 219 16.35 -5.53 -15.90
CA LYS A 219 15.50 -6.50 -16.61
C LYS A 219 16.04 -7.89 -16.38
N GLY A 220 15.13 -8.81 -16.05
CA GLY A 220 15.45 -10.18 -15.66
C GLY A 220 15.59 -10.35 -14.16
N THR A 221 14.86 -11.33 -13.63
CA THR A 221 14.76 -11.59 -12.20
C THR A 221 14.76 -13.10 -11.98
N ALA A 222 15.45 -13.57 -10.94
CA ALA A 222 15.38 -14.97 -10.51
C ALA A 222 15.09 -15.03 -9.00
N PRO A 223 14.33 -16.01 -8.50
CA PRO A 223 14.06 -16.12 -7.07
C PRO A 223 15.35 -16.41 -6.29
N ARG A 224 15.46 -15.86 -5.07
CA ARG A 224 16.50 -16.28 -4.12
C ARG A 224 16.16 -17.66 -3.56
N CYS A 225 17.18 -18.47 -3.30
CA CYS A 225 17.04 -19.76 -2.63
C CYS A 225 17.72 -19.74 -1.26
N ALA A 226 17.15 -20.49 -0.30
CA ALA A 226 17.77 -20.68 1.01
C ALA A 226 19.02 -21.57 0.93
N ASP A 227 19.06 -22.52 -0.02
CA ASP A 227 20.25 -23.30 -0.31
C ASP A 227 21.29 -22.44 -1.07
N PRO A 228 22.49 -22.18 -0.52
CA PRO A 228 23.50 -21.36 -1.17
C PRO A 228 23.98 -21.90 -2.52
N ALA A 229 23.95 -23.22 -2.74
CA ALA A 229 24.36 -23.80 -4.02
C ALA A 229 23.32 -23.52 -5.11
N ALA A 230 22.05 -23.80 -4.83
CA ALA A 230 20.93 -23.46 -5.71
C ALA A 230 20.81 -21.94 -5.93
N ASP A 231 21.03 -21.11 -4.90
CA ASP A 231 20.97 -19.65 -5.00
C ASP A 231 22.03 -19.11 -5.98
N ARG A 232 23.27 -19.61 -5.89
CA ARG A 232 24.34 -19.26 -6.85
C ARG A 232 24.04 -19.76 -8.26
N ALA A 233 23.49 -20.96 -8.39
CA ALA A 233 23.10 -21.50 -9.68
C ALA A 233 22.00 -20.65 -10.35
N ALA A 234 21.03 -20.17 -9.58
CA ALA A 234 19.99 -19.26 -10.07
C ALA A 234 20.56 -17.92 -10.55
N ALA A 235 21.52 -17.35 -9.81
CA ALA A 235 22.21 -16.12 -10.22
C ALA A 235 23.01 -16.31 -11.52
N GLU A 236 23.74 -17.41 -11.63
CA GLU A 236 24.55 -17.74 -12.80
C GLU A 236 23.69 -18.06 -14.03
N PHE A 237 22.57 -18.76 -13.83
CA PHE A 237 21.55 -18.97 -14.86
C PHE A 237 21.00 -17.64 -15.35
N LEU A 238 20.55 -16.75 -14.45
CA LEU A 238 20.03 -15.43 -14.82
C LEU A 238 21.08 -14.64 -15.61
N ARG A 239 22.35 -14.67 -15.18
CA ARG A 239 23.46 -13.98 -15.85
C ARG A 239 23.71 -14.47 -17.28
N SER A 240 23.49 -15.77 -17.52
CA SER A 240 23.79 -16.43 -18.80
C SER A 240 22.58 -16.61 -19.72
N ASP A 241 21.37 -16.44 -19.19
CA ASP A 241 20.11 -16.67 -19.91
C ASP A 241 19.99 -15.79 -21.17
N PRO A 242 19.90 -16.39 -22.37
CA PRO A 242 19.86 -15.65 -23.63
C PRO A 242 18.68 -14.68 -23.75
N LYS A 243 17.49 -15.06 -23.23
CA LYS A 243 16.28 -14.23 -23.30
C LYS A 243 16.44 -12.96 -22.48
N ASN A 244 16.79 -13.09 -21.20
CA ASN A 244 17.00 -11.97 -20.30
C ASN A 244 18.13 -11.03 -20.78
N ARG A 245 19.21 -11.58 -21.32
CA ARG A 245 20.30 -10.78 -21.91
C ARG A 245 19.84 -10.02 -23.14
N ALA A 246 19.08 -10.64 -24.04
CA ALA A 246 18.57 -9.98 -25.24
C ALA A 246 17.66 -8.79 -24.88
N GLU A 247 16.73 -8.99 -23.95
CA GLU A 247 15.87 -7.92 -23.45
C GLU A 247 16.68 -6.80 -22.79
N ASN A 248 17.68 -7.15 -21.96
CA ASN A 248 18.51 -6.16 -21.30
C ASN A 248 19.35 -5.34 -22.31
N VAL A 249 19.96 -5.97 -23.32
CA VAL A 249 20.69 -5.27 -24.38
C VAL A 249 19.80 -4.27 -25.12
N MET A 250 18.58 -4.69 -25.48
CA MET A 250 17.63 -3.81 -26.14
C MET A 250 17.33 -2.55 -25.32
N ILE A 251 17.13 -2.69 -24.00
CA ILE A 251 16.92 -1.54 -23.11
C ILE A 251 18.19 -0.69 -22.96
N VAL A 252 19.37 -1.31 -22.87
CA VAL A 252 20.65 -0.59 -22.83
C VAL A 252 20.83 0.26 -24.09
N ASP A 253 20.53 -0.27 -25.26
CA ASP A 253 20.65 0.46 -26.53
C ASP A 253 19.65 1.62 -26.62
N LEU A 254 18.42 1.42 -26.14
CA LEU A 254 17.42 2.49 -26.02
C LEU A 254 17.94 3.63 -25.13
N LEU A 255 18.50 3.31 -23.96
CA LEU A 255 19.04 4.31 -23.04
C LEU A 255 20.32 4.96 -23.56
N ARG A 256 21.19 4.22 -24.27
CA ARG A 256 22.36 4.81 -24.95
C ARG A 256 21.93 5.86 -25.96
N ASN A 257 20.90 5.57 -26.75
CA ASN A 257 20.33 6.52 -27.71
C ASN A 257 19.78 7.76 -26.99
N ASP A 258 19.00 7.57 -25.93
CA ASP A 258 18.42 8.68 -25.16
C ASP A 258 19.51 9.56 -24.52
N LEU A 259 20.51 8.97 -23.85
CA LEU A 259 21.64 9.71 -23.26
C LEU A 259 22.45 10.45 -24.32
N SER A 260 22.63 9.88 -25.51
CA SER A 260 23.40 10.52 -26.60
C SER A 260 22.83 11.89 -27.00
N ARG A 261 21.52 12.10 -26.82
CA ARG A 261 20.84 13.36 -27.14
C ARG A 261 21.32 14.52 -26.29
N VAL A 262 21.85 14.28 -25.08
CA VAL A 262 22.37 15.32 -24.15
C VAL A 262 23.84 15.13 -23.78
N ALA A 263 24.45 14.03 -24.21
CA ALA A 263 25.86 13.73 -23.96
C ALA A 263 26.82 14.47 -24.89
N GLN A 264 28.05 14.62 -24.44
CA GLN A 264 29.20 14.94 -25.29
C GLN A 264 29.47 13.77 -26.24
N THR A 265 29.77 14.08 -27.50
CA THR A 265 30.00 13.08 -28.55
C THR A 265 31.10 12.09 -28.14
N GLY A 266 30.83 10.79 -28.29
CA GLY A 266 31.78 9.73 -27.96
C GLY A 266 31.90 9.37 -26.47
N THR A 267 31.15 10.01 -25.58
CA THR A 267 31.26 9.76 -24.13
C THR A 267 30.28 8.75 -23.56
N VAL A 268 29.27 8.33 -24.35
CA VAL A 268 28.30 7.31 -23.93
C VAL A 268 29.02 5.95 -23.82
N LYS A 269 29.06 5.41 -22.60
CA LYS A 269 29.74 4.15 -22.24
C LYS A 269 28.80 3.25 -21.46
N VAL A 270 29.07 1.94 -21.53
CA VAL A 270 28.36 0.92 -20.76
C VAL A 270 29.37 0.22 -19.85
N PRO A 271 29.74 0.81 -18.69
CA PRO A 271 30.80 0.29 -17.83
C PRO A 271 30.47 -1.08 -17.21
N ALA A 272 29.19 -1.44 -17.11
CA ALA A 272 28.76 -2.71 -16.57
C ALA A 272 27.54 -3.23 -17.36
N LEU A 273 27.62 -4.48 -17.82
CA LEU A 273 26.56 -5.19 -18.52
C LEU A 273 26.23 -6.48 -17.77
N PHE A 274 24.94 -6.76 -17.61
CA PHE A 274 24.42 -7.99 -17.01
C PHE A 274 24.92 -8.25 -15.58
N SER A 275 25.09 -7.20 -14.79
CA SER A 275 25.43 -7.30 -13.37
C SER A 275 24.24 -7.87 -12.61
N VAL A 276 24.41 -9.06 -12.04
CA VAL A 276 23.39 -9.71 -11.21
C VAL A 276 23.62 -9.33 -9.75
N GLU A 277 22.65 -8.64 -9.15
CA GLU A 277 22.73 -8.14 -7.78
C GLU A 277 21.72 -8.82 -6.87
N PRO A 278 22.10 -9.07 -5.60
CA PRO A 278 21.20 -9.67 -4.62
C PRO A 278 20.22 -8.64 -4.08
N TYR A 279 18.93 -8.94 -4.17
CA TYR A 279 17.88 -8.32 -3.35
C TYR A 279 17.36 -9.35 -2.34
N ALA A 280 16.50 -8.92 -1.42
CA ALA A 280 16.03 -9.74 -0.30
C ALA A 280 15.39 -11.07 -0.74
N SER A 281 14.52 -11.04 -1.77
CA SER A 281 13.79 -12.22 -2.25
C SER A 281 14.12 -12.62 -3.68
N VAL A 282 14.87 -11.79 -4.42
CA VAL A 282 15.23 -12.05 -5.82
C VAL A 282 16.67 -11.67 -6.16
N TRP A 283 17.24 -12.31 -7.17
CA TRP A 283 18.36 -11.81 -7.96
C TRP A 283 17.82 -10.88 -9.05
N GLN A 284 18.52 -9.78 -9.29
CA GLN A 284 18.14 -8.81 -10.30
C GLN A 284 19.30 -8.54 -11.25
N MET A 285 19.06 -8.68 -12.55
CA MET A 285 20.03 -8.26 -13.55
C MET A 285 19.87 -6.76 -13.84
N THR A 286 20.99 -6.05 -13.82
CA THR A 286 21.09 -4.62 -14.11
C THR A 286 22.26 -4.33 -15.03
N SER A 287 22.15 -3.23 -15.79
CA SER A 287 23.25 -2.72 -16.61
C SER A 287 23.40 -1.23 -16.35
N THR A 288 24.61 -0.69 -16.48
CA THR A 288 24.88 0.73 -16.24
C THR A 288 25.23 1.40 -17.55
N VAL A 289 24.51 2.47 -17.89
CA VAL A 289 24.84 3.35 -19.01
C VAL A 289 25.21 4.71 -18.44
N GLN A 290 26.34 5.27 -18.88
CA GLN A 290 26.78 6.59 -18.42
C GLN A 290 27.31 7.43 -19.57
N ALA A 291 27.22 8.75 -19.44
CA ALA A 291 27.77 9.69 -20.39
C ALA A 291 28.20 10.99 -19.70
N ALA A 292 29.13 11.72 -20.34
CA ALA A 292 29.45 13.08 -19.90
C ALA A 292 28.42 14.03 -20.50
N LEU A 293 27.76 14.82 -19.64
CA LEU A 293 26.76 15.80 -20.05
C LEU A 293 27.42 16.94 -20.84
N ARG A 294 26.75 17.47 -21.86
CA ARG A 294 27.22 18.69 -22.55
C ARG A 294 27.19 19.88 -21.59
N PRO A 295 28.23 20.74 -21.59
CA PRO A 295 28.20 22.00 -20.85
C PRO A 295 26.96 22.83 -21.17
N GLY A 296 26.42 23.56 -20.19
CA GLY A 296 25.22 24.39 -20.35
C GLY A 296 23.90 23.63 -20.48
N THR A 297 23.88 22.30 -20.38
CA THR A 297 22.61 21.54 -20.48
C THR A 297 21.76 21.73 -19.22
N SER A 298 20.56 22.30 -19.38
CA SER A 298 19.60 22.52 -18.30
C SER A 298 18.87 21.23 -17.89
N PHE A 299 18.26 21.23 -16.69
CA PHE A 299 17.40 20.13 -16.24
C PHE A 299 16.23 19.87 -17.21
N ALA A 300 15.62 20.95 -17.73
CA ALA A 300 14.57 20.89 -18.74
C ALA A 300 15.02 20.16 -20.02
N ALA A 301 16.23 20.46 -20.51
CA ALA A 301 16.80 19.80 -21.69
C ALA A 301 17.05 18.30 -21.45
N ILE A 302 17.47 17.92 -20.24
CA ILE A 302 17.63 16.51 -19.85
C ILE A 302 16.28 15.80 -19.83
N LEU A 303 15.25 16.38 -19.21
CA LEU A 303 13.91 15.80 -19.18
C LEU A 303 13.34 15.60 -20.59
N ARG A 304 13.45 16.59 -21.49
CA ARG A 304 13.02 16.42 -22.90
C ARG A 304 13.74 15.31 -23.64
N ALA A 305 14.98 15.04 -23.27
CA ALA A 305 15.76 14.00 -23.91
C ALA A 305 15.36 12.61 -23.41
N LEU A 306 15.15 12.47 -22.11
CA LEU A 306 15.10 11.17 -21.45
C LEU A 306 13.70 10.73 -21.00
N PHE A 307 12.80 11.66 -20.70
CA PHE A 307 11.50 11.38 -20.10
C PHE A 307 10.40 11.17 -21.16
N PRO A 308 9.48 10.19 -21.00
CA PRO A 308 9.47 9.18 -19.94
C PRO A 308 10.53 8.11 -20.16
N CYS A 309 10.85 7.36 -19.11
CA CYS A 309 11.90 6.36 -19.14
C CYS A 309 11.64 5.31 -20.24
N GLY A 310 12.66 5.00 -21.04
CA GLY A 310 12.53 4.04 -22.13
C GLY A 310 12.16 2.62 -21.65
N SER A 311 12.70 2.19 -20.50
CA SER A 311 12.52 0.83 -19.95
C SER A 311 11.08 0.48 -19.60
N ILE A 312 10.27 1.48 -19.21
CA ILE A 312 8.85 1.32 -18.82
C ILE A 312 7.86 1.84 -19.87
N THR A 313 8.36 2.13 -21.08
CA THR A 313 7.55 2.56 -22.22
C THR A 313 7.66 1.54 -23.34
N GLY A 314 8.85 1.43 -23.94
CA GLY A 314 9.12 0.64 -25.13
C GLY A 314 9.74 1.47 -26.27
N ALA A 315 9.96 0.84 -27.41
CA ALA A 315 10.70 1.41 -28.53
C ALA A 315 10.03 1.11 -29.88
N PRO A 316 9.99 2.05 -30.84
CA PRO A 316 10.35 3.47 -30.73
C PRO A 316 9.40 4.26 -29.81
N LYS A 317 9.97 5.06 -28.89
CA LYS A 317 9.25 5.70 -27.75
C LYS A 317 7.95 6.40 -28.17
N HIS A 318 8.00 7.28 -29.17
CA HIS A 318 6.84 8.07 -29.62
C HIS A 318 5.68 7.19 -30.10
N ARG A 319 5.95 6.18 -30.94
CA ARG A 319 4.91 5.29 -31.48
C ARG A 319 4.36 4.38 -30.39
N THR A 320 5.23 3.85 -29.53
CA THR A 320 4.81 3.01 -28.39
C THR A 320 3.87 3.76 -27.44
N MET A 321 4.12 5.04 -27.15
CA MET A 321 3.22 5.84 -26.32
C MET A 321 1.85 6.06 -26.96
N GLN A 322 1.75 6.14 -28.29
CA GLN A 322 0.45 6.18 -28.98
C GLN A 322 -0.33 4.87 -28.83
N LEU A 323 0.38 3.74 -28.92
CA LEU A 323 -0.22 2.41 -28.71
C LEU A 323 -0.72 2.26 -27.25
N ILE A 324 0.09 2.68 -26.27
CA ILE A 324 -0.29 2.67 -24.86
C ILE A 324 -1.60 3.45 -24.64
N ASP A 325 -1.71 4.65 -25.20
CA ASP A 325 -2.92 5.48 -25.06
C ASP A 325 -4.18 4.86 -25.70
N ALA A 326 -4.00 4.06 -26.75
CA ALA A 326 -5.11 3.39 -27.42
C ALA A 326 -5.54 2.10 -26.71
N ILE A 327 -4.62 1.44 -26.01
CA ILE A 327 -4.78 0.10 -25.46
C ILE A 327 -5.11 0.12 -23.96
N GLU A 328 -4.50 1.02 -23.17
CA GLU A 328 -4.76 1.12 -21.73
C GLU A 328 -6.12 1.77 -21.44
N SER A 329 -6.78 1.32 -20.36
CA SER A 329 -8.11 1.80 -19.96
C SER A 329 -8.09 3.04 -19.05
N THR A 330 -6.93 3.40 -18.50
CA THR A 330 -6.78 4.46 -17.48
C THR A 330 -5.44 5.17 -17.60
N PRO A 331 -5.32 6.45 -17.19
CA PRO A 331 -4.01 7.10 -17.06
C PRO A 331 -3.06 6.35 -16.13
N ARG A 332 -1.75 6.56 -16.30
CA ARG A 332 -0.70 6.13 -15.38
C ARG A 332 -0.48 7.13 -14.25
N GLY A 333 -0.58 8.43 -14.52
CA GLY A 333 -0.28 9.47 -13.53
C GLY A 333 1.16 9.33 -13.04
N LEU A 334 1.38 9.41 -11.73
CA LEU A 334 2.73 9.23 -11.17
C LEU A 334 3.33 7.86 -11.48
N TYR A 335 2.52 6.79 -11.64
CA TYR A 335 3.04 5.47 -11.95
C TYR A 335 3.78 5.44 -13.29
N THR A 336 4.96 4.84 -13.32
CA THR A 336 5.94 4.86 -14.43
C THR A 336 6.42 6.26 -14.84
N GLY A 337 6.03 7.30 -14.10
CA GLY A 337 6.66 8.60 -14.08
C GLY A 337 7.97 8.57 -13.29
N ALA A 338 8.27 9.63 -12.56
CA ALA A 338 9.50 9.70 -11.77
C ALA A 338 9.35 10.42 -10.42
N ILE A 339 10.14 9.97 -9.45
CA ILE A 339 10.27 10.56 -8.11
C ILE A 339 11.76 10.78 -7.83
N GLY A 340 12.12 11.96 -7.35
CA GLY A 340 13.52 12.30 -7.11
C GLY A 340 13.75 13.59 -6.36
N TRP A 341 14.99 14.07 -6.41
CA TRP A 341 15.41 15.35 -5.86
C TRP A 341 16.30 16.08 -6.85
N LEU A 342 16.33 17.41 -6.75
CA LEU A 342 17.16 18.29 -7.56
C LEU A 342 17.84 19.31 -6.63
N ASP A 343 19.16 19.23 -6.53
CA ASP A 343 19.95 20.20 -5.76
C ASP A 343 20.16 21.49 -6.59
N ALA A 344 20.57 22.57 -5.94
CA ALA A 344 20.88 23.84 -6.59
C ALA A 344 22.05 23.69 -7.57
N ALA A 345 21.98 24.35 -8.72
CA ALA A 345 23.15 24.56 -9.57
C ALA A 345 24.21 25.40 -8.83
N ALA A 346 25.47 25.07 -9.02
CA ALA A 346 26.57 25.84 -8.43
C ALA A 346 26.58 27.27 -8.99
N GLU A 347 26.91 28.24 -8.13
CA GLU A 347 27.00 29.65 -8.55
C GLU A 347 28.14 29.85 -9.56
N PRO A 348 27.94 30.66 -10.62
CA PRO A 348 29.00 31.01 -11.55
C PRO A 348 30.21 31.62 -10.81
N GLY A 349 31.38 30.99 -10.92
CA GLY A 349 32.63 31.49 -10.34
C GLY A 349 33.13 30.77 -9.07
N GLN A 350 32.41 29.79 -8.52
CA GLN A 350 32.99 28.89 -7.51
C GLN A 350 34.00 27.90 -8.14
N ALA A 351 35.06 27.53 -7.42
CA ALA A 351 36.06 26.59 -7.92
C ALA A 351 35.42 25.21 -8.18
N GLY A 352 35.37 24.79 -9.46
CA GLY A 352 34.67 23.59 -9.92
C GLY A 352 33.27 23.83 -10.51
N ALA A 353 32.72 25.04 -10.35
CA ALA A 353 31.48 25.49 -10.97
C ALA A 353 31.74 25.95 -12.41
N GLY A 354 32.06 25.00 -13.30
CA GLY A 354 32.07 25.26 -14.74
C GLY A 354 30.71 25.76 -15.24
N GLU A 355 30.47 25.75 -16.56
CA GLU A 355 29.19 26.09 -17.20
C GLU A 355 28.06 25.08 -16.85
N GLN A 356 27.80 24.81 -15.56
CA GLN A 356 26.81 23.84 -15.08
C GLN A 356 25.46 24.54 -14.91
N ALA A 357 24.60 24.41 -15.92
CA ALA A 357 23.23 24.93 -15.92
C ALA A 357 22.22 24.09 -15.09
N CYS A 358 22.69 23.05 -14.38
CA CYS A 358 21.85 22.14 -13.61
C CYS A 358 22.63 21.60 -12.41
N GLY A 359 22.00 21.64 -11.22
CA GLY A 359 22.51 20.97 -10.02
C GLY A 359 22.56 19.45 -10.17
N ASP A 360 23.10 18.77 -9.16
CA ASP A 360 23.01 17.31 -9.10
C ASP A 360 21.58 16.87 -8.79
N PHE A 361 21.21 15.70 -9.28
CA PHE A 361 19.86 15.17 -9.08
C PHE A 361 19.88 13.66 -9.17
N CYS A 362 18.85 13.04 -8.59
CA CYS A 362 18.60 11.62 -8.74
C CYS A 362 17.09 11.41 -8.86
N MET A 363 16.68 10.70 -9.89
CA MET A 363 15.29 10.34 -10.14
C MET A 363 15.18 8.83 -10.33
N SER A 364 14.20 8.25 -9.65
CA SER A 364 13.79 6.86 -9.79
C SER A 364 12.59 6.75 -10.71
N VAL A 365 12.41 5.60 -11.34
CA VAL A 365 11.16 5.29 -12.04
C VAL A 365 10.09 5.01 -10.98
N ALA A 366 8.93 5.65 -11.06
CA ALA A 366 7.86 5.47 -10.08
C ALA A 366 7.10 4.14 -10.30
N ILE A 367 7.73 3.02 -9.95
CA ILE A 367 7.14 1.69 -9.94
C ILE A 367 7.08 1.15 -8.51
N ARG A 368 6.12 0.24 -8.26
CA ARG A 368 5.78 -0.21 -6.90
C ARG A 368 5.48 1.00 -6.00
N THR A 369 4.69 1.91 -6.57
CA THR A 369 4.34 3.21 -6.00
C THR A 369 2.82 3.29 -5.86
N LEU A 370 2.36 3.59 -4.65
CA LEU A 370 0.98 3.85 -4.32
C LEU A 370 0.76 5.36 -4.28
N THR A 371 -0.35 5.82 -4.86
CA THR A 371 -0.89 7.16 -4.65
C THR A 371 -2.15 7.03 -3.80
N LEU A 372 -2.23 7.76 -2.69
CA LEU A 372 -3.37 7.73 -1.78
C LEU A 372 -4.05 9.09 -1.77
N GLU A 373 -5.38 9.10 -1.85
CA GLU A 373 -6.18 10.32 -1.87
C GLU A 373 -7.29 10.24 -0.81
N PRO A 374 -7.64 11.36 -0.15
CA PRO A 374 -8.80 11.41 0.74
C PRO A 374 -10.09 11.06 -0.01
N SER A 375 -10.84 10.09 0.51
CA SER A 375 -12.19 9.78 0.02
C SER A 375 -13.22 10.68 0.67
N VAL A 376 -13.94 11.45 -0.16
CA VAL A 376 -15.03 12.34 0.28
C VAL A 376 -16.20 11.55 0.91
N GLN A 377 -16.36 10.27 0.56
CA GLN A 377 -17.51 9.46 0.97
C GLN A 377 -17.28 8.65 2.26
N SER A 378 -16.04 8.22 2.53
CA SER A 378 -15.75 7.29 3.63
C SER A 378 -14.88 7.90 4.73
N GLY A 379 -14.29 9.07 4.51
CA GLY A 379 -13.27 9.63 5.41
C GLY A 379 -11.97 8.80 5.47
N LEU A 380 -11.89 7.72 4.69
CA LEU A 380 -10.71 6.87 4.55
C LEU A 380 -9.87 7.28 3.34
N LEU A 381 -8.61 6.84 3.31
CA LEU A 381 -7.76 7.02 2.14
C LEU A 381 -8.08 5.94 1.10
N ARG A 382 -8.28 6.35 -0.15
CA ARG A 382 -8.35 5.46 -1.31
C ARG A 382 -7.01 5.45 -2.01
N GLY A 383 -6.51 4.26 -2.30
CA GLY A 383 -5.23 4.08 -2.96
C GLY A 383 -5.36 3.57 -4.39
N THR A 384 -4.40 3.96 -5.22
CA THR A 384 -4.17 3.41 -6.55
C THR A 384 -2.72 2.97 -6.68
N MET A 385 -2.48 1.86 -7.37
CA MET A 385 -1.14 1.39 -7.73
C MET A 385 -1.15 0.84 -9.14
N GLY A 386 -0.18 1.24 -9.97
CA GLY A 386 -0.02 0.65 -11.29
C GLY A 386 0.80 -0.64 -11.29
N ILE A 387 0.49 -1.50 -12.25
CA ILE A 387 1.21 -2.73 -12.48
C ILE A 387 1.24 -3.09 -13.96
N GLY A 388 2.26 -3.81 -14.40
CA GLY A 388 2.38 -4.17 -15.80
C GLY A 388 3.56 -5.05 -16.14
N ALA A 389 3.69 -5.29 -17.44
CA ALA A 389 4.72 -6.12 -18.02
C ALA A 389 5.18 -5.58 -19.39
N GLY A 390 6.45 -5.83 -19.72
CA GLY A 390 7.02 -5.49 -21.01
C GLY A 390 6.70 -6.58 -22.01
N ILE A 391 5.76 -6.32 -22.91
CA ILE A 391 5.24 -7.29 -23.87
C ILE A 391 6.11 -7.28 -25.13
N VAL A 392 6.60 -8.46 -25.50
CA VAL A 392 7.33 -8.74 -26.74
C VAL A 392 6.55 -9.73 -27.59
N LEU A 393 7.02 -10.04 -28.80
CA LEU A 393 6.28 -10.88 -29.74
C LEU A 393 6.05 -12.32 -29.23
N ASP A 394 6.95 -12.81 -28.38
CA ASP A 394 6.90 -14.15 -27.78
C ASP A 394 6.19 -14.18 -26.41
N SER A 395 5.61 -13.06 -25.98
CA SER A 395 4.86 -12.99 -24.71
C SER A 395 3.59 -13.82 -24.78
N VAL A 396 3.25 -14.50 -23.68
CA VAL A 396 2.01 -15.28 -23.52
C VAL A 396 1.12 -14.57 -22.52
N ALA A 397 -0.11 -14.20 -22.92
CA ALA A 397 -0.97 -13.33 -22.12
C ALA A 397 -1.23 -13.87 -20.70
N GLU A 398 -1.44 -15.18 -20.56
CA GLU A 398 -1.65 -15.83 -19.26
C GLU A 398 -0.42 -15.71 -18.35
N ASP A 399 0.78 -15.96 -18.88
CA ASP A 399 2.04 -15.85 -18.15
C ASP A 399 2.32 -14.41 -17.72
N GLU A 400 2.08 -13.44 -18.60
CA GLU A 400 2.26 -12.01 -18.32
C GLU A 400 1.27 -11.51 -17.27
N TYR A 401 0.02 -12.01 -17.29
CA TYR A 401 -0.98 -11.69 -16.29
C TYR A 401 -0.61 -12.28 -14.92
N ALA A 402 -0.12 -13.52 -14.89
CA ALA A 402 0.39 -14.16 -13.69
C ALA A 402 1.63 -13.42 -13.14
N GLU A 403 2.54 -12.97 -14.00
CA GLU A 403 3.69 -12.13 -13.62
C GLU A 403 3.24 -10.80 -13.01
N CYS A 404 2.24 -10.14 -13.60
CA CYS A 404 1.66 -8.93 -13.01
C CYS A 404 1.13 -9.22 -11.60
N ARG A 405 0.34 -10.27 -11.41
CA ARG A 405 -0.16 -10.64 -10.07
C ARG A 405 0.96 -10.98 -9.09
N LEU A 406 2.04 -11.61 -9.55
CA LEU A 406 3.23 -11.87 -8.73
C LEU A 406 3.88 -10.56 -8.26
N LYS A 407 4.03 -9.58 -9.16
CA LYS A 407 4.53 -8.24 -8.81
C LYS A 407 3.59 -7.52 -7.83
N ALA A 408 2.28 -7.74 -7.92
CA ALA A 408 1.28 -7.14 -7.01
C ALA A 408 1.42 -7.64 -5.57
N ARG A 409 2.00 -8.83 -5.36
CA ARG A 409 2.14 -9.46 -4.04
C ARG A 409 3.00 -8.65 -3.06
N PHE A 410 3.77 -7.66 -3.50
CA PHE A 410 4.41 -6.75 -2.55
C PHE A 410 3.34 -5.96 -1.76
N LEU A 411 2.24 -5.57 -2.42
CA LEU A 411 1.09 -4.90 -1.81
C LEU A 411 0.07 -5.90 -1.24
N THR A 412 -0.44 -6.81 -2.08
CA THR A 412 -1.57 -7.68 -1.71
C THR A 412 -1.19 -8.75 -0.69
N GLY A 413 0.08 -9.13 -0.64
CA GLY A 413 0.64 -10.07 0.32
C GLY A 413 1.28 -9.42 1.55
N ALA A 414 1.11 -8.11 1.75
CA ALA A 414 1.60 -7.45 2.96
C ALA A 414 0.80 -7.90 4.19
N GLU A 415 1.49 -8.29 5.26
CA GLU A 415 0.88 -8.67 6.53
C GLU A 415 0.28 -7.43 7.21
N PRO A 416 -1.01 -7.45 7.58
CA PRO A 416 -1.70 -6.27 8.09
C PRO A 416 -1.43 -5.99 9.57
N GLY A 417 -0.74 -6.89 10.28
CA GLY A 417 -0.48 -6.77 11.71
C GLY A 417 -1.57 -7.36 12.60
N PHE A 418 -2.48 -8.15 12.03
CA PHE A 418 -3.49 -8.89 12.75
C PHE A 418 -3.83 -10.20 12.02
N GLU A 419 -4.45 -11.11 12.74
CA GLU A 419 -5.10 -12.30 12.21
C GLU A 419 -6.62 -12.10 12.24
N LEU A 420 -7.33 -12.82 11.40
CA LEU A 420 -8.77 -12.99 11.54
C LEU A 420 -9.03 -14.14 12.50
N PHE A 421 -10.03 -14.03 13.37
CA PHE A 421 -10.32 -15.12 14.29
C PHE A 421 -11.80 -15.31 14.58
N GLU A 422 -12.14 -16.53 14.99
CA GLU A 422 -13.45 -16.93 15.46
C GLU A 422 -13.34 -17.54 16.86
N THR A 423 -14.35 -17.27 17.69
CA THR A 423 -14.51 -17.92 19.01
C THR A 423 -15.91 -18.52 19.04
N MET A 424 -15.97 -19.84 19.23
CA MET A 424 -17.13 -20.65 18.91
C MET A 424 -17.44 -21.62 20.06
N TYR A 425 -18.73 -21.88 20.27
CA TYR A 425 -19.19 -22.99 21.10
C TYR A 425 -19.03 -24.29 20.31
N ALA A 426 -18.39 -25.29 20.89
CA ALA A 426 -18.20 -26.60 20.28
C ALA A 426 -18.43 -27.76 21.26
N THR A 427 -18.94 -28.87 20.75
CA THR A 427 -19.03 -30.17 21.43
C THR A 427 -18.59 -31.28 20.47
N GLN A 428 -18.35 -32.48 21.00
CA GLN A 428 -18.05 -33.64 20.15
C GLN A 428 -19.28 -34.05 19.31
N GLU A 429 -20.47 -34.00 19.91
CA GLU A 429 -21.71 -34.54 19.34
C GLU A 429 -22.36 -33.59 18.35
N ALA A 430 -22.50 -32.31 18.71
CA ALA A 430 -23.19 -31.32 17.88
C ALA A 430 -22.24 -30.47 17.02
N GLY A 431 -20.92 -30.70 17.14
CA GLY A 431 -19.92 -29.88 16.47
C GLY A 431 -19.95 -28.42 16.93
N VAL A 432 -19.64 -27.50 15.99
CA VAL A 432 -19.65 -26.05 16.22
C VAL A 432 -21.03 -25.46 15.98
N ARG A 433 -21.53 -24.69 16.96
CA ARG A 433 -22.78 -23.93 16.83
C ARG A 433 -22.65 -22.83 15.78
N HIS A 434 -23.67 -22.68 14.91
CA HIS A 434 -23.73 -21.66 13.85
C HIS A 434 -22.50 -21.64 12.92
N LEU A 435 -21.87 -22.80 12.67
CA LEU A 435 -20.62 -22.91 11.89
C LEU A 435 -20.68 -22.16 10.56
N SER A 436 -21.75 -22.30 9.79
CA SER A 436 -21.90 -21.63 8.50
C SER A 436 -21.82 -20.10 8.63
N ARG A 437 -22.46 -19.49 9.65
CA ARG A 437 -22.40 -18.03 9.87
C ARG A 437 -20.98 -17.58 10.27
N HIS A 438 -20.27 -18.37 11.07
CA HIS A 438 -18.87 -18.11 11.41
C HIS A 438 -17.98 -18.12 10.17
N LEU A 439 -18.10 -19.14 9.32
CA LEU A 439 -17.31 -19.26 8.09
C LEU A 439 -17.67 -18.19 7.06
N SER A 440 -18.94 -17.81 6.93
CA SER A 440 -19.34 -16.69 6.06
C SER A 440 -18.74 -15.36 6.51
N ARG A 441 -18.73 -15.06 7.82
CA ARG A 441 -18.08 -13.84 8.33
C ARG A 441 -16.58 -13.85 8.13
N LEU A 442 -15.93 -14.98 8.42
CA LEU A 442 -14.50 -15.16 8.22
C LEU A 442 -14.12 -15.00 6.75
N SER A 443 -14.88 -15.64 5.85
CA SER A 443 -14.72 -15.55 4.39
C SER A 443 -14.90 -14.11 3.88
N ALA A 444 -15.93 -13.40 4.32
CA ALA A 444 -16.16 -12.01 3.94
C ALA A 444 -15.00 -11.09 4.39
N SER A 445 -14.49 -11.29 5.61
CA SER A 445 -13.34 -10.55 6.12
C SER A 445 -12.04 -10.92 5.37
N ALA A 446 -11.87 -12.21 5.05
CA ALA A 446 -10.73 -12.69 4.27
C ALA A 446 -10.73 -12.11 2.86
N ALA A 447 -11.88 -12.06 2.19
CA ALA A 447 -12.03 -11.42 0.88
C ALA A 447 -11.74 -9.92 0.95
N THR A 448 -12.28 -9.22 1.97
CA THR A 448 -12.07 -7.77 2.17
C THR A 448 -10.59 -7.44 2.30
N PHE A 449 -9.84 -8.17 3.13
CA PHE A 449 -8.42 -7.88 3.38
C PHE A 449 -7.45 -8.74 2.56
N GLY A 450 -7.95 -9.55 1.63
CA GLY A 450 -7.17 -10.47 0.79
C GLY A 450 -6.40 -11.56 1.56
N PHE A 451 -6.97 -12.13 2.62
CA PHE A 451 -6.42 -13.33 3.28
C PHE A 451 -6.71 -14.55 2.40
N ALA A 452 -5.73 -15.45 2.27
CA ALA A 452 -6.01 -16.75 1.66
C ALA A 452 -6.94 -17.54 2.60
N PHE A 453 -8.01 -18.11 2.05
CA PHE A 453 -9.00 -18.84 2.84
C PHE A 453 -9.54 -20.02 2.04
N ASP A 454 -9.28 -21.23 2.55
CA ASP A 454 -9.86 -22.47 2.04
C ASP A 454 -10.92 -22.96 3.05
N GLU A 455 -12.19 -22.72 2.72
CA GLU A 455 -13.30 -23.09 3.60
C GLU A 455 -13.38 -24.60 3.82
N GLN A 456 -13.07 -25.41 2.80
CA GLN A 456 -13.17 -26.87 2.90
C GLN A 456 -12.10 -27.42 3.85
N ALA A 457 -10.86 -26.94 3.71
CA ALA A 457 -9.77 -27.31 4.61
C ALA A 457 -10.08 -26.90 6.06
N VAL A 458 -10.61 -25.69 6.26
CA VAL A 458 -11.00 -25.21 7.60
C VAL A 458 -12.13 -26.05 8.21
N ARG A 459 -13.15 -26.42 7.43
CA ARG A 459 -14.23 -27.32 7.88
C ARG A 459 -13.68 -28.67 8.32
N ALA A 460 -12.75 -29.24 7.56
CA ALA A 460 -12.11 -30.51 7.89
C ALA A 460 -11.34 -30.42 9.22
N GLN A 461 -10.52 -29.38 9.40
CA GLN A 461 -9.77 -29.15 10.65
C GLN A 461 -10.69 -28.96 11.87
N ILE A 462 -11.81 -28.23 11.71
CA ILE A 462 -12.80 -28.06 12.78
C ILE A 462 -13.46 -29.39 13.12
N ALA A 463 -13.86 -30.17 12.13
CA ALA A 463 -14.50 -31.47 12.34
C ALA A 463 -13.56 -32.45 13.07
N GLU A 464 -12.29 -32.53 12.65
CA GLU A 464 -11.26 -33.30 13.33
C GLU A 464 -11.09 -32.84 14.78
N LYS A 465 -11.03 -31.53 15.01
CA LYS A 465 -10.89 -30.98 16.36
C LYS A 465 -12.10 -31.28 17.24
N CYS A 466 -13.31 -31.21 16.69
CA CYS A 466 -14.55 -31.60 17.39
C CYS A 466 -14.54 -33.08 17.76
N ALA A 467 -14.14 -33.96 16.84
CA ALA A 467 -14.06 -35.40 17.09
C ALA A 467 -13.08 -35.75 18.22
N SER A 468 -12.02 -34.95 18.40
CA SER A 468 -11.04 -35.12 19.47
C SER A 468 -11.47 -34.53 20.84
N LEU A 469 -12.63 -33.89 20.94
CA LEU A 469 -13.09 -33.30 22.21
C LEU A 469 -13.61 -34.39 23.16
N PRO A 470 -13.44 -34.22 24.48
CA PRO A 470 -14.15 -35.03 25.46
C PRO A 470 -15.68 -35.02 25.22
N PRO A 471 -16.34 -36.18 25.30
CA PRO A 471 -17.79 -36.28 25.12
C PRO A 471 -18.54 -35.46 26.16
N LEU A 472 -19.73 -34.99 25.79
CA LEU A 472 -20.70 -34.26 26.62
C LEU A 472 -20.13 -33.02 27.33
N THR A 473 -18.97 -32.52 26.89
CA THR A 473 -18.26 -31.41 27.53
C THR A 473 -18.25 -30.21 26.57
N PRO A 474 -18.88 -29.09 26.93
CA PRO A 474 -18.81 -27.87 26.15
C PRO A 474 -17.40 -27.28 26.10
N HIS A 475 -16.96 -26.84 24.92
CA HIS A 475 -15.66 -26.21 24.70
C HIS A 475 -15.81 -24.84 24.06
N ARG A 476 -14.92 -23.93 24.46
CA ARG A 476 -14.57 -22.73 23.69
C ARG A 476 -13.54 -23.12 22.65
N MET A 477 -13.98 -23.22 21.39
CA MET A 477 -13.10 -23.42 20.25
C MET A 477 -12.68 -22.06 19.68
N ARG A 478 -11.40 -21.88 19.38
CA ARG A 478 -10.86 -20.69 18.72
C ARG A 478 -10.19 -21.10 17.41
N LEU A 479 -10.59 -20.46 16.31
CA LEU A 479 -9.94 -20.54 15.01
C LEU A 479 -9.23 -19.22 14.76
N ALA A 480 -7.94 -19.24 14.43
CA ALA A 480 -7.19 -18.09 13.92
C ALA A 480 -6.78 -18.35 12.47
N LEU A 481 -6.80 -17.31 11.65
CA LEU A 481 -6.44 -17.31 10.23
C LEU A 481 -5.42 -16.19 9.97
N GLY A 482 -4.20 -16.59 9.63
CA GLY A 482 -3.16 -15.69 9.14
C GLY A 482 -3.35 -15.32 7.68
N LYS A 483 -2.71 -14.22 7.24
CA LYS A 483 -2.84 -13.66 5.89
C LYS A 483 -2.48 -14.66 4.77
N SER A 484 -1.50 -15.53 5.01
CA SER A 484 -1.07 -16.58 4.08
C SER A 484 -2.04 -17.76 3.96
N GLY A 485 -3.08 -17.82 4.80
CA GLY A 485 -3.99 -18.95 4.90
C GLY A 485 -3.61 -19.98 5.95
N ALA A 486 -2.53 -19.74 6.71
CA ALA A 486 -2.20 -20.57 7.87
C ALA A 486 -3.33 -20.49 8.91
N THR A 487 -3.82 -21.64 9.33
CA THR A 487 -4.92 -21.76 10.30
C THR A 487 -4.46 -22.43 11.59
N GLN A 488 -4.99 -21.96 12.71
CA GLN A 488 -4.77 -22.59 14.01
C GLN A 488 -6.11 -22.80 14.72
N VAL A 489 -6.42 -24.06 15.06
CA VAL A 489 -7.62 -24.41 15.83
C VAL A 489 -7.23 -24.90 17.23
N THR A 490 -7.73 -24.21 18.25
CA THR A 490 -7.53 -24.56 19.66
C THR A 490 -8.87 -24.73 20.35
N ALA A 491 -8.91 -25.52 21.43
CA ALA A 491 -10.11 -25.73 22.23
C ALA A 491 -9.75 -25.79 23.71
N ALA A 492 -10.58 -25.18 24.55
CA ALA A 492 -10.49 -25.26 26.01
C ALA A 492 -11.90 -25.49 26.58
N VAL A 493 -11.99 -26.20 27.70
CA VAL A 493 -13.28 -26.44 28.37
C VAL A 493 -13.98 -25.11 28.67
N LEU A 494 -15.27 -25.02 28.36
CA LEU A 494 -16.07 -23.83 28.61
C LEU A 494 -16.60 -23.86 30.04
N THR A 495 -16.03 -23.04 30.91
CA THR A 495 -16.52 -22.90 32.29
C THR A 495 -17.95 -22.32 32.30
N PRO A 496 -18.88 -22.92 33.07
CA PRO A 496 -20.22 -22.37 33.28
C PRO A 496 -20.18 -20.95 33.85
N LEU A 497 -21.24 -20.17 33.61
CA LEU A 497 -21.42 -18.90 34.30
C LEU A 497 -21.81 -19.16 35.76
N ALA A 498 -21.30 -18.35 36.68
CA ALA A 498 -21.64 -18.45 38.10
C ALA A 498 -23.09 -18.03 38.39
N GLU A 499 -23.62 -17.09 37.61
CA GLU A 499 -24.96 -16.53 37.77
C GLU A 499 -25.74 -16.58 36.44
N SER A 500 -27.07 -16.54 36.55
CA SER A 500 -27.99 -16.46 35.41
C SER A 500 -28.03 -15.10 34.73
N SER A 501 -27.55 -14.04 35.42
CA SER A 501 -27.38 -12.69 34.90
C SER A 501 -25.93 -12.26 35.08
N VAL A 502 -25.39 -11.53 34.11
CA VAL A 502 -24.01 -11.07 34.12
C VAL A 502 -23.90 -9.56 34.35
N GLY A 503 -22.86 -9.11 35.05
CA GLY A 503 -22.58 -7.69 35.23
C GLY A 503 -21.93 -7.07 34.00
N VAL A 504 -22.22 -5.80 33.70
CA VAL A 504 -21.49 -4.99 32.71
C VAL A 504 -21.10 -3.64 33.29
N LEU A 505 -19.98 -3.09 32.85
CA LEU A 505 -19.47 -1.76 33.21
C LEU A 505 -19.49 -0.81 32.01
N LEU A 506 -19.41 0.51 32.24
CA LEU A 506 -19.31 1.51 31.18
C LEU A 506 -17.85 1.95 31.00
N ALA A 507 -17.33 1.82 29.79
CA ALA A 507 -15.95 2.20 29.48
C ALA A 507 -15.65 3.69 29.78
N THR A 508 -16.65 4.56 29.64
CA THR A 508 -16.59 6.01 29.92
C THR A 508 -16.33 6.31 31.40
N GLU A 509 -16.72 5.43 32.32
CA GLU A 509 -16.52 5.57 33.77
C GLU A 509 -15.16 5.00 34.23
N HIS A 510 -14.44 4.31 33.33
CA HIS A 510 -13.19 3.62 33.63
C HIS A 510 -11.99 4.14 32.79
N GLY A 511 -12.10 5.32 32.20
CA GLY A 511 -10.98 6.00 31.54
C GLY A 511 -10.52 5.32 30.24
N PHE A 512 -11.43 4.64 29.54
CA PHE A 512 -11.17 4.13 28.19
C PHE A 512 -11.45 5.22 27.15
N ALA A 513 -10.63 5.23 26.10
CA ALA A 513 -10.84 6.13 24.97
C ALA A 513 -12.09 5.72 24.17
N THR A 514 -12.77 6.71 23.59
CA THR A 514 -13.86 6.45 22.65
C THR A 514 -13.33 5.82 21.36
N LEU A 515 -14.08 4.87 20.83
CA LEU A 515 -13.80 4.24 19.55
C LEU A 515 -14.04 5.23 18.40
N GLN A 516 -13.36 5.01 17.28
CA GLN A 516 -13.61 5.77 16.05
C GLN A 516 -14.57 4.97 15.18
N ALA A 517 -15.83 5.39 15.07
CA ALA A 517 -16.86 4.65 14.33
C ALA A 517 -16.52 4.43 12.85
N GLY A 518 -15.70 5.31 12.27
CA GLY A 518 -15.17 5.18 10.91
C GLY A 518 -14.02 4.17 10.74
N ASP A 519 -13.49 3.57 11.82
CA ASP A 519 -12.44 2.54 11.70
C ASP A 519 -13.02 1.28 11.04
N PRO A 520 -12.58 0.94 9.81
CA PRO A 520 -13.14 -0.18 9.07
C PRO A 520 -12.92 -1.51 9.78
N LEU A 521 -11.89 -1.63 10.62
CA LEU A 521 -11.59 -2.88 11.33
C LEU A 521 -12.62 -3.24 12.41
N LEU A 522 -13.45 -2.30 12.87
CA LEU A 522 -14.51 -2.56 13.85
C LEU A 522 -15.56 -3.54 13.31
N ARG A 523 -15.75 -3.59 11.99
CA ARG A 523 -16.67 -4.52 11.33
C ARG A 523 -16.11 -5.93 11.16
N HIS A 524 -14.86 -6.17 11.56
CA HIS A 524 -14.16 -7.42 11.35
C HIS A 524 -13.59 -7.98 12.65
N LYS A 525 -13.69 -9.31 12.82
CA LYS A 525 -13.19 -9.98 14.02
C LYS A 525 -11.68 -10.24 13.89
N THR A 526 -10.90 -9.20 14.12
CA THR A 526 -9.43 -9.23 14.03
C THR A 526 -8.78 -9.37 15.40
N THR A 527 -7.51 -9.77 15.47
CA THR A 527 -6.73 -9.79 16.73
C THR A 527 -6.32 -8.40 17.22
N ARG A 528 -6.56 -7.31 16.47
CA ARG A 528 -6.39 -5.92 16.96
C ARG A 528 -7.52 -5.58 17.92
N ARG A 529 -7.41 -6.08 19.16
CA ARG A 529 -8.43 -5.93 20.22
C ARG A 529 -7.84 -5.58 21.57
N ALA A 530 -6.65 -4.97 21.63
CA ALA A 530 -5.96 -4.67 22.88
C ALA A 530 -6.84 -3.90 23.88
N GLU A 531 -7.55 -2.84 23.44
CA GLU A 531 -8.45 -2.07 24.29
C GLU A 531 -9.68 -2.86 24.74
N TYR A 532 -10.30 -3.64 23.83
CA TYR A 532 -11.40 -4.54 24.19
C TYR A 532 -10.95 -5.61 25.20
N ASP A 533 -9.74 -6.15 25.01
CA ASP A 533 -9.15 -7.16 25.88
C ASP A 533 -8.80 -6.61 27.25
N ARG A 534 -8.32 -5.36 27.31
CA ARG A 534 -8.16 -4.63 28.56
C ARG A 534 -9.51 -4.40 29.25
N GLY A 535 -10.52 -3.97 28.50
CA GLY A 535 -11.86 -3.67 29.01
C GLY A 535 -12.53 -4.87 29.67
N TRP A 536 -12.59 -6.03 29.00
CA TRP A 536 -13.25 -7.20 29.60
C TRP A 536 -12.44 -7.79 30.76
N ARG A 537 -11.10 -7.71 30.74
CA ARG A 537 -10.26 -8.15 31.88
C ARG A 537 -10.44 -7.25 33.10
N GLU A 538 -10.54 -5.94 32.90
CA GLU A 538 -10.80 -5.00 33.99
C GLU A 538 -12.21 -5.20 34.55
N ALA A 539 -13.21 -5.45 33.69
CA ALA A 539 -14.55 -5.83 34.14
C ALA A 539 -14.52 -7.11 34.98
N GLU A 540 -13.81 -8.15 34.53
CA GLU A 540 -13.67 -9.41 35.26
C GLU A 540 -13.00 -9.24 36.63
N ALA A 541 -11.95 -8.40 36.71
CA ALA A 541 -11.30 -8.07 37.97
C ALA A 541 -12.22 -7.34 38.97
N ARG A 542 -13.27 -6.68 38.47
CA ARG A 542 -14.30 -5.98 39.26
C ARG A 542 -15.58 -6.82 39.46
N GLY A 543 -15.57 -8.09 39.09
CA GLY A 543 -16.73 -8.99 39.23
C GLY A 543 -17.82 -8.83 38.16
N ALA A 544 -17.57 -8.06 37.10
CA ALA A 544 -18.42 -7.96 35.93
C ALA A 544 -17.95 -8.89 34.81
N PHE A 545 -18.79 -9.14 33.82
CA PHE A 545 -18.49 -10.03 32.69
C PHE A 545 -17.87 -9.31 31.50
N ASP A 546 -18.27 -8.07 31.25
CA ASP A 546 -17.82 -7.29 30.09
C ASP A 546 -17.90 -5.78 30.37
N MET A 547 -17.30 -5.00 29.48
CA MET A 547 -17.32 -3.54 29.51
C MET A 547 -17.88 -3.00 28.21
N LEU A 548 -18.87 -2.10 28.29
CA LEU A 548 -19.55 -1.49 27.15
C LEU A 548 -18.81 -0.24 26.68
N PHE A 549 -18.46 -0.19 25.40
CA PHE A 549 -17.73 0.89 24.75
C PHE A 549 -18.65 1.86 24.03
N PHE A 550 -18.12 3.07 23.81
CA PHE A 550 -18.80 4.15 23.11
C PHE A 550 -17.87 4.75 22.05
N ASN A 551 -18.44 5.29 20.98
CA ASN A 551 -17.69 5.96 19.93
C ASN A 551 -17.55 7.46 20.18
N GLU A 552 -16.83 8.16 19.29
CA GLU A 552 -16.55 9.59 19.38
C GLU A 552 -17.81 10.47 19.30
N ARG A 553 -18.94 9.91 18.83
CA ARG A 553 -20.25 10.57 18.77
C ARG A 553 -21.10 10.34 20.02
N GLY A 554 -20.59 9.62 21.02
CA GLY A 554 -21.32 9.27 22.24
C GLY A 554 -22.33 8.12 22.05
N GLU A 555 -22.23 7.39 20.94
CA GLU A 555 -23.11 6.25 20.66
C GLU A 555 -22.50 4.97 21.25
N LEU A 556 -23.35 4.11 21.81
CA LEU A 556 -23.03 2.78 22.28
C LEU A 556 -22.56 1.91 21.10
N THR A 557 -21.47 1.18 21.29
CA THR A 557 -20.95 0.26 20.28
C THR A 557 -21.22 -1.20 20.68
N GLU A 558 -20.28 -1.81 21.39
CA GLU A 558 -20.30 -3.20 21.82
C GLU A 558 -19.54 -3.39 23.13
N GLY A 559 -19.60 -4.60 23.67
CA GLY A 559 -18.74 -5.02 24.77
C GLY A 559 -17.35 -5.44 24.29
N GLY A 560 -16.41 -5.60 25.21
CA GLY A 560 -15.08 -6.20 24.96
C GLY A 560 -15.13 -7.56 24.26
N ARG A 561 -16.15 -8.38 24.57
CA ARG A 561 -16.33 -9.73 24.00
C ARG A 561 -17.79 -10.08 23.67
N SER A 562 -18.67 -9.08 23.55
CA SER A 562 -20.10 -9.28 23.32
C SER A 562 -20.73 -8.14 22.51
N ASN A 563 -21.86 -8.40 21.84
CA ASN A 563 -22.75 -7.35 21.37
C ASN A 563 -23.83 -7.08 22.43
N VAL A 564 -24.42 -5.88 22.41
CA VAL A 564 -25.37 -5.42 23.42
C VAL A 564 -26.75 -5.14 22.83
N PHE A 565 -27.78 -5.45 23.61
CA PHE A 565 -29.17 -5.15 23.39
C PHE A 565 -29.73 -4.42 24.61
N VAL A 566 -30.49 -3.35 24.36
CA VAL A 566 -31.07 -2.45 25.37
C VAL A 566 -32.58 -2.44 25.20
N LYS A 567 -33.32 -2.73 26.27
CA LYS A 567 -34.78 -2.69 26.24
C LYS A 567 -35.30 -1.30 26.62
N LEU A 568 -35.99 -0.64 25.70
CA LEU A 568 -36.60 0.68 25.88
C LEU A 568 -38.06 0.61 25.43
N ASP A 569 -38.97 1.13 26.25
CA ASP A 569 -40.40 1.18 25.95
C ASP A 569 -40.97 -0.18 25.48
N GLY A 570 -40.55 -1.26 26.15
CA GLY A 570 -40.96 -2.62 25.82
C GLY A 570 -40.24 -3.28 24.63
N HIS A 571 -39.45 -2.54 23.86
CA HIS A 571 -38.79 -3.01 22.63
C HIS A 571 -37.28 -3.19 22.81
N TRP A 572 -36.70 -4.19 22.15
CA TRP A 572 -35.26 -4.46 22.18
C TRP A 572 -34.53 -3.76 21.04
N TRP A 573 -33.48 -3.04 21.39
CA TRP A 573 -32.66 -2.29 20.44
C TRP A 573 -31.20 -2.72 20.53
N THR A 574 -30.50 -2.81 19.41
CA THR A 574 -29.04 -2.97 19.36
C THR A 574 -28.43 -1.86 18.50
N PRO A 575 -27.20 -1.39 18.78
CA PRO A 575 -26.63 -0.32 17.97
C PRO A 575 -26.39 -0.76 16.52
N PRO A 576 -26.61 0.11 15.52
CA PRO A 576 -26.37 -0.20 14.11
C PRO A 576 -24.88 -0.38 13.83
N LEU A 577 -24.53 -1.03 12.71
CA LEU A 577 -23.13 -1.25 12.33
C LEU A 577 -22.36 0.07 12.12
N ASP A 578 -23.06 1.14 11.72
CA ASP A 578 -22.48 2.47 11.52
C ASP A 578 -22.07 3.16 12.84
N SER A 579 -22.50 2.63 13.99
CA SER A 579 -21.97 3.04 15.30
C SER A 579 -20.60 2.41 15.61
N GLY A 580 -20.07 1.54 14.74
CA GLY A 580 -18.76 0.89 14.93
C GLY A 580 -18.86 -0.44 15.67
N VAL A 581 -19.85 -1.26 15.29
CA VAL A 581 -20.16 -2.55 15.95
C VAL A 581 -19.69 -3.73 15.11
N LEU A 582 -19.17 -4.78 15.74
CA LEU A 582 -18.90 -6.03 15.05
C LEU A 582 -20.22 -6.71 14.67
N PRO A 583 -20.41 -7.16 13.41
CA PRO A 583 -21.53 -8.01 13.03
C PRO A 583 -21.38 -9.40 13.69
N GLY A 584 -21.82 -9.50 14.94
CA GLY A 584 -21.75 -10.72 15.74
C GLY A 584 -22.66 -11.82 15.18
N VAL A 585 -22.17 -13.06 15.14
CA VAL A 585 -22.98 -14.21 14.72
C VAL A 585 -24.25 -14.34 15.57
N MET A 586 -24.12 -14.26 16.90
CA MET A 586 -25.29 -14.35 17.79
C MET A 586 -26.20 -13.12 17.67
N ARG A 587 -25.64 -11.93 17.44
CA ARG A 587 -26.43 -10.72 17.16
C ARG A 587 -27.30 -10.92 15.91
N GLY A 588 -26.74 -11.45 14.83
CA GLY A 588 -27.49 -11.76 13.60
C GLY A 588 -28.60 -12.79 13.85
N VAL A 589 -28.30 -13.86 14.59
CA VAL A 589 -29.32 -14.87 14.98
C VAL A 589 -30.48 -14.23 15.75
N LEU A 590 -30.21 -13.35 16.71
CA LEU A 590 -31.26 -12.68 17.49
C LEU A 590 -32.08 -11.67 16.68
N LEU A 591 -31.49 -11.03 15.68
CA LEU A 591 -32.20 -10.09 14.80
C LEU A 591 -33.03 -10.80 13.73
N GLU A 592 -32.53 -11.91 13.19
CA GLU A 592 -33.10 -12.57 12.00
C GLU A 592 -34.01 -13.76 12.35
N GLU A 593 -33.66 -14.54 13.37
CA GLU A 593 -34.31 -15.83 13.66
C GLU A 593 -35.19 -15.76 14.92
N ASP A 594 -34.84 -14.96 15.92
CA ASP A 594 -35.64 -14.82 17.15
C ASP A 594 -36.77 -13.79 16.99
N THR A 595 -37.83 -14.21 16.31
CA THR A 595 -39.03 -13.39 16.11
C THR A 595 -39.75 -13.02 17.41
N SER A 596 -39.47 -13.71 18.52
CA SER A 596 -40.07 -13.41 19.82
C SER A 596 -39.42 -12.20 20.50
N LEU A 597 -38.15 -11.92 20.19
CA LEU A 597 -37.42 -10.78 20.72
C LEU A 597 -37.85 -9.46 20.06
N GLN A 598 -38.27 -9.53 18.78
CA GLN A 598 -38.64 -8.36 17.95
C GLN A 598 -37.59 -7.25 18.01
N ALA A 599 -36.31 -7.63 18.02
CA ALA A 599 -35.22 -6.68 18.14
C ALA A 599 -34.97 -5.94 16.82
N ALA A 600 -34.59 -4.67 16.92
CA ALA A 600 -34.24 -3.83 15.78
C ALA A 600 -33.00 -2.98 16.06
N GLU A 601 -32.45 -2.37 15.02
CA GLU A 601 -31.31 -1.48 15.14
C GLU A 601 -31.77 -0.06 15.48
N LYS A 602 -31.08 0.61 16.41
CA LYS A 602 -31.28 2.01 16.77
C LYS A 602 -29.99 2.58 17.33
N VAL A 603 -29.66 3.83 17.00
CA VAL A 603 -28.55 4.53 17.65
C VAL A 603 -28.87 4.67 19.14
N LEU A 604 -28.01 4.11 19.98
CA LEU A 604 -28.17 4.08 21.44
C LEU A 604 -27.06 4.92 22.07
N THR A 605 -27.34 5.55 23.21
CA THR A 605 -26.42 6.41 23.95
C THR A 605 -26.19 5.88 25.35
N GLN A 606 -25.27 6.49 26.10
CA GLN A 606 -25.07 6.14 27.51
C GLN A 606 -26.36 6.37 28.33
N ALA A 607 -27.12 7.42 28.03
CA ALA A 607 -28.40 7.70 28.70
C ALA A 607 -29.42 6.57 28.44
N ASP A 608 -29.45 6.00 27.25
CA ASP A 608 -30.33 4.87 26.93
C ASP A 608 -29.98 3.63 27.76
N VAL A 609 -28.68 3.36 27.96
CA VAL A 609 -28.22 2.24 28.80
C VAL A 609 -28.63 2.45 30.27
N LEU A 610 -28.49 3.68 30.78
CA LEU A 610 -28.85 4.02 32.16
C LEU A 610 -30.37 3.95 32.42
N ASN A 611 -31.18 4.26 31.40
CA ASN A 611 -32.64 4.23 31.47
C ASN A 611 -33.25 2.89 30.98
N ALA A 612 -32.43 1.88 30.73
CA ALA A 612 -32.87 0.61 30.18
C ALA A 612 -33.80 -0.14 31.13
N GLN A 613 -34.92 -0.66 30.62
CA GLN A 613 -35.81 -1.56 31.37
C GLN A 613 -35.13 -2.92 31.64
N ALA A 614 -34.28 -3.34 30.71
CA ALA A 614 -33.46 -4.54 30.80
C ALA A 614 -32.26 -4.42 29.85
N LEU A 615 -31.17 -5.08 30.19
CA LEU A 615 -30.01 -5.23 29.32
C LEU A 615 -29.82 -6.71 28.97
N MET A 616 -29.30 -6.94 27.78
CA MET A 616 -28.86 -8.26 27.34
C MET A 616 -27.57 -8.10 26.56
N ILE A 617 -26.60 -8.97 26.82
CA ILE A 617 -25.42 -9.09 25.97
C ILE A 617 -25.41 -10.46 25.30
N CYS A 618 -24.78 -10.57 24.14
CA CYS A 618 -24.70 -11.83 23.42
C CYS A 618 -23.34 -12.06 22.77
N ASN A 619 -22.96 -13.33 22.66
CA ASN A 619 -21.88 -13.77 21.79
C ASN A 619 -22.13 -15.22 21.35
N ALA A 620 -21.44 -15.66 20.29
CA ALA A 620 -21.65 -17.00 19.73
C ALA A 620 -21.19 -18.14 20.65
N LEU A 621 -20.36 -17.83 21.64
CA LEU A 621 -19.85 -18.82 22.60
C LEU A 621 -20.89 -19.15 23.68
N ARG A 622 -21.58 -18.15 24.21
CA ARG A 622 -22.51 -18.30 25.36
C ARG A 622 -23.97 -18.08 25.00
N GLY A 623 -24.27 -17.58 23.81
CA GLY A 623 -25.62 -17.19 23.41
C GLY A 623 -26.02 -15.83 23.98
N ALA A 624 -27.33 -15.64 24.17
CA ALA A 624 -27.90 -14.48 24.83
C ALA A 624 -27.80 -14.61 26.36
N MET A 625 -27.39 -13.54 27.04
CA MET A 625 -27.23 -13.49 28.50
C MET A 625 -27.90 -12.23 29.05
N PRO A 626 -28.85 -12.34 29.98
CA PRO A 626 -29.36 -11.19 30.72
C PRO A 626 -28.21 -10.44 31.40
N ALA A 627 -28.20 -9.11 31.26
CA ALA A 627 -27.15 -8.27 31.79
C ALA A 627 -27.72 -7.25 32.79
N ARG A 628 -26.90 -6.85 33.75
CA ARG A 628 -27.18 -5.75 34.68
C ARG A 628 -25.99 -4.80 34.73
N LEU A 629 -26.27 -3.52 34.80
CA LEU A 629 -25.21 -2.52 35.01
C LEU A 629 -24.65 -2.66 36.42
N VAL A 630 -23.33 -2.63 36.54
CA VAL A 630 -22.60 -2.61 37.81
C VAL A 630 -21.94 -1.24 37.94
N HIS A 631 -22.01 -0.65 39.14
CA HIS A 631 -21.46 0.67 39.45
C HIS A 631 -20.20 0.55 40.29
#